data_AF-A0A367LWP5-F1
#
_entry.id   AF-A0A367LWP5-F1
#
_cell.length_a   1.000
_cell.length_b   1.000
_cell.length_c   1.000
_cell.angle_alpha   90.00
_cell.angle_beta   90.00
_cell.angle_gamma   90.00
#
_symmetry.space_group_name_H-M   'P 1'
#
loop_
_entity.id
_entity.type
_entity.pdbx_description
1 polymer ?
#
loop_
_entity_poly.entity_id
_entity_poly.type
_entity_poly.pdbx_seq_one_letter_code
_entity_poly.pdbx_strand_id
1 'polypeptide(L)'
;DARLREDVHQLGELLGDTIREQYGPRFLDKIELIRKGAKAARRGSAEGAQQLTATLDGLEEDELLPVARAFNQFLNLANIAEQYHRIRRRRPNEPEPFENLVLEELLGRLKDAGHAPGQLARQLAGL
;
A
#
# COMPACT_ATOMS: atom_id res chain seq x y z
N ASP A 1 1.13 4.75 -13.58
CA ASP A 1 0.91 6.20 -13.81
C ASP A 1 2.19 6.94 -13.44
N ALA A 2 2.60 7.96 -14.20
CA ALA A 2 3.83 8.70 -13.90
C ALA A 2 3.74 9.49 -12.59
N ARG A 3 2.57 10.05 -12.28
CA ARG A 3 2.35 10.83 -11.05
C ARG A 3 2.36 9.95 -9.80
N LEU A 4 1.69 8.80 -9.84
CA LEU A 4 1.76 7.82 -8.75
C LEU A 4 3.20 7.36 -8.48
N ARG A 5 3.98 7.11 -9.53
CA ARG A 5 5.40 6.70 -9.36
C ARG A 5 6.23 7.80 -8.70
N GLU A 6 5.95 9.05 -9.02
CA GLU A 6 6.59 10.21 -8.39
C GLU A 6 6.22 10.31 -6.91
N ASP A 7 4.93 10.23 -6.57
CA ASP A 7 4.46 10.29 -5.17
C ASP A 7 5.08 9.15 -4.32
N VAL A 8 5.11 7.92 -4.86
CA VAL A 8 5.75 6.77 -4.21
C VAL A 8 7.27 6.99 -4.05
N HIS A 9 7.92 7.59 -5.04
CA HIS A 9 9.34 7.88 -4.99
C HIS A 9 9.67 8.89 -3.89
N GLN A 10 8.96 10.02 -3.86
CA GLN A 10 9.15 11.08 -2.86
C GLN A 10 8.93 10.59 -1.43
N LEU A 11 7.84 9.84 -1.19
CA LEU A 11 7.58 9.25 0.12
C LEU A 11 8.66 8.23 0.52
N GLY A 12 9.19 7.48 -0.46
CA GLY A 12 10.31 6.56 -0.24
C GLY A 12 11.61 7.28 0.12
N GLU A 13 11.92 8.41 -0.52
CA GLU A 13 13.10 9.23 -0.20
C GLU A 13 13.00 9.81 1.22
N LEU A 14 11.85 10.40 1.59
CA LEU A 14 11.63 10.92 2.94
C LEU A 14 11.76 9.86 4.02
N LEU A 15 11.24 8.64 3.77
CA LEU A 15 11.42 7.53 4.69
C LEU A 15 12.90 7.11 4.76
N GLY A 16 13.59 7.07 3.62
CA GLY A 16 15.03 6.78 3.58
C GLY A 16 15.85 7.77 4.40
N ASP A 17 15.54 9.06 4.28
CA ASP A 17 16.18 10.13 5.06
C ASP A 17 15.91 9.96 6.56
N THR A 18 14.66 9.68 6.93
CA THR A 18 14.27 9.41 8.33
C THR A 18 15.02 8.19 8.90
N ILE A 19 15.13 7.11 8.12
CA ILE A 19 15.89 5.91 8.52
C ILE A 19 17.38 6.24 8.69
N ARG A 20 17.95 7.05 7.78
CA ARG A 20 19.35 7.50 7.87
C ARG A 20 19.60 8.30 9.13
N GLU A 21 18.70 9.20 9.49
CA GLU A 21 18.81 10.02 10.69
C GLU A 21 18.72 9.20 11.98
N GLN A 22 17.85 8.19 12.03
CA GLN A 22 17.60 7.40 13.24
C GLN A 22 18.58 6.24 13.43
N TYR A 23 18.97 5.56 12.35
CA TYR A 23 19.76 4.32 12.39
C TYR A 23 21.11 4.43 11.66
N GLY A 24 21.38 5.58 11.04
CA GLY A 24 22.62 5.86 10.34
C GLY A 24 22.64 5.38 8.88
N PRO A 25 23.63 5.85 8.08
CA PRO A 25 23.72 5.56 6.65
C PRO A 25 23.98 4.08 6.36
N ARG A 26 24.78 3.38 7.17
CA ARG A 26 25.07 1.96 6.97
C ARG A 26 23.82 1.09 7.06
N PHE A 27 22.90 1.44 7.96
CA PHE A 27 21.64 0.72 8.09
C PHE A 27 20.75 0.95 6.86
N LEU A 28 20.66 2.20 6.37
CA LEU A 28 19.94 2.50 5.12
C LEU A 28 20.56 1.75 3.92
N ASP A 29 21.89 1.65 3.85
CA ASP A 29 22.58 0.91 2.77
C ASP A 29 22.17 -0.57 2.77
N LYS A 30 22.04 -1.21 3.95
CA LYS A 30 21.54 -2.58 4.08
C LYS A 30 20.10 -2.70 3.55
N ILE A 31 19.21 -1.77 3.89
CA ILE A 31 17.83 -1.75 3.37
C ILE A 31 17.82 -1.64 1.84
N GLU A 32 18.63 -0.75 1.27
CA GLU A 32 18.73 -0.56 -0.17
C GLU A 32 19.31 -1.79 -0.88
N LEU A 33 20.28 -2.45 -0.25
CA LEU A 33 20.88 -3.68 -0.76
C LEU A 33 19.87 -4.84 -0.77
N ILE A 34 19.08 -5.01 0.30
CA ILE A 34 17.95 -5.97 0.35
C ILE A 34 16.94 -5.66 -0.76
N ARG A 35 16.53 -4.39 -0.90
CA ARG A 35 15.55 -3.95 -1.91
C ARG A 35 16.01 -4.24 -3.34
N LYS A 36 17.27 -3.94 -3.66
CA LYS A 36 17.86 -4.17 -5.00
C LYS A 36 17.98 -5.66 -5.29
N GLY A 37 18.47 -6.45 -4.33
CA GLY A 37 18.59 -7.91 -4.44
C GLY A 37 17.25 -8.58 -4.70
N ALA A 38 16.23 -8.27 -3.88
CA ALA A 38 14.88 -8.79 -4.05
C ALA A 38 14.27 -8.44 -5.41
N LYS A 39 14.49 -7.21 -5.91
CA LYS A 39 14.03 -6.78 -7.23
C LYS A 39 14.73 -7.54 -8.36
N ALA A 40 16.04 -7.75 -8.25
CA ALA A 40 16.83 -8.50 -9.24
C ALA A 40 16.47 -9.99 -9.25
N ALA A 41 16.37 -10.60 -8.06
CA ALA A 41 15.95 -11.99 -7.89
C ALA A 41 14.56 -12.26 -8.50
N ARG A 42 13.59 -11.35 -8.26
CA ARG A 42 12.24 -11.44 -8.87
C ARG A 42 12.28 -11.37 -10.40
N ARG A 43 13.32 -10.78 -11.00
CA ARG A 43 13.54 -10.73 -12.44
C ARG A 43 14.36 -11.91 -12.98
N GLY A 44 14.69 -12.89 -12.13
CA GLY A 44 15.42 -14.10 -12.50
C GLY A 44 16.94 -14.02 -12.35
N SER A 45 17.50 -12.98 -11.72
CA SER A 45 18.95 -12.92 -11.47
C SER A 45 19.34 -13.79 -10.29
N ALA A 46 20.21 -14.77 -10.55
CA ALA A 46 20.80 -15.62 -9.52
C ALA A 46 21.73 -14.83 -8.60
N GLU A 47 22.50 -13.88 -9.15
CA GLU A 47 23.39 -12.99 -8.40
C GLU A 47 22.58 -12.10 -7.44
N GLY A 48 21.43 -11.59 -7.89
CA GLY A 48 20.50 -10.84 -7.05
C GLY A 48 19.94 -11.67 -5.88
N ALA A 49 19.61 -12.93 -6.13
CA ALA A 49 19.13 -13.85 -5.10
C ALA A 49 20.23 -14.19 -4.08
N GLN A 50 21.47 -14.42 -4.56
CA GLN A 50 22.63 -14.66 -3.69
C GLN A 50 22.96 -13.43 -2.84
N GLN A 51 23.00 -12.24 -3.44
CA GLN A 51 23.24 -11.00 -2.71
C GLN A 51 22.15 -10.73 -1.67
N LEU A 52 20.88 -10.94 -2.01
CA LEU A 52 19.77 -10.81 -1.06
C LEU A 52 19.98 -11.73 0.14
N THR A 53 20.27 -13.01 -0.10
CA THR A 53 20.49 -14.03 0.94
C THR A 53 21.66 -13.63 1.83
N ALA A 54 22.82 -13.30 1.23
CA ALA A 54 24.00 -12.88 1.99
C ALA A 54 23.77 -11.60 2.82
N THR A 55 22.93 -10.69 2.35
CA THR A 55 22.62 -9.46 3.11
C THR A 55 21.70 -9.77 4.29
N LEU A 56 20.72 -10.66 4.12
CA LEU A 56 19.83 -11.10 5.19
C LEU A 56 20.55 -11.92 6.25
N ASP A 57 21.45 -12.82 5.83
CA ASP A 57 22.27 -13.64 6.73
C ASP A 57 23.28 -12.81 7.54
N GLY A 58 23.64 -11.63 7.06
CA GLY A 58 24.56 -10.69 7.72
C GLY A 58 23.86 -9.61 8.57
N LEU A 59 22.56 -9.73 8.82
CA LEU A 59 21.86 -8.83 9.75
C LEU A 59 22.15 -9.23 11.19
N GLU A 60 22.43 -8.23 12.03
CA GLU A 60 22.52 -8.43 13.47
C GLU A 60 21.11 -8.61 14.07
N GLU A 61 21.02 -9.27 15.23
CA GLU A 61 19.73 -9.58 15.86
C GLU A 61 18.90 -8.33 16.17
N ASP A 62 19.55 -7.24 16.56
CA ASP A 62 18.94 -5.94 16.85
C ASP A 62 18.50 -5.19 15.57
N GLU A 63 18.98 -5.58 14.39
CA GLU A 63 18.60 -5.00 13.10
C GLU A 63 17.34 -5.66 12.50
N LEU A 64 17.01 -6.89 12.89
CA LEU A 64 15.90 -7.66 12.28
C LEU A 64 14.55 -6.93 12.36
N LEU A 65 14.20 -6.43 13.55
CA LEU A 65 12.95 -5.73 13.78
C LEU A 65 12.90 -4.35 13.07
N PRO A 66 13.93 -3.49 13.18
CA PRO A 66 14.03 -2.27 12.38
C PRO A 66 13.90 -2.51 10.87
N VAL A 67 14.54 -3.55 10.32
CA VAL A 67 14.45 -3.89 8.89
C VAL A 67 13.02 -4.25 8.50
N ALA A 68 12.37 -5.13 9.26
CA ALA A 68 10.99 -5.52 9.01
C ALA A 68 10.03 -4.32 9.07
N ARG A 69 10.24 -3.40 10.02
CA ARG A 69 9.46 -2.16 10.15
C ARG A 69 9.67 -1.22 8.98
N ALA A 70 10.92 -1.05 8.52
CA ALA A 70 11.23 -0.21 7.36
C ALA A 70 10.48 -0.69 6.10
N PHE A 71 10.52 -1.99 5.79
CA PHE A 71 9.79 -2.54 4.63
C PHE A 71 8.27 -2.44 4.77
N ASN A 72 7.72 -2.64 5.99
CA ASN A 72 6.32 -2.36 6.26
C ASN A 72 5.97 -0.90 5.96
N GLN A 73 6.81 0.04 6.38
CA GLN A 73 6.55 1.46 6.18
C GLN A 73 6.65 1.86 4.70
N PHE A 74 7.59 1.31 3.94
CA PHE A 74 7.62 1.49 2.48
C PHE A 74 6.32 1.00 1.83
N LEU A 75 5.81 -0.18 2.23
CA LEU A 75 4.56 -0.71 1.72
C LEU A 75 3.36 0.17 2.10
N ASN A 76 3.29 0.62 3.35
CA ASN A 76 2.22 1.51 3.81
C ASN A 76 2.19 2.82 3.03
N LEU A 77 3.34 3.45 2.80
CA LEU A 77 3.44 4.69 2.03
C LEU A 77 3.05 4.47 0.56
N ALA A 78 3.47 3.35 -0.05
CA ALA A 78 3.05 3.01 -1.40
C ALA A 78 1.53 2.83 -1.50
N ASN A 79 0.92 2.16 -0.52
CA ASN A 79 -0.53 1.97 -0.45
C ASN A 79 -1.25 3.32 -0.31
N ILE A 80 -0.77 4.20 0.58
CA ILE A 80 -1.35 5.55 0.78
C ILE A 80 -1.28 6.37 -0.51
N ALA A 81 -0.13 6.36 -1.20
CA ALA A 81 0.02 7.05 -2.48
C ALA A 81 -0.95 6.50 -3.54
N GLU A 82 -1.14 5.18 -3.61
CA GLU A 82 -2.08 4.57 -4.53
C GLU A 82 -3.53 4.97 -4.22
N GLN A 83 -3.95 4.94 -2.94
CA GLN A 83 -5.29 5.38 -2.55
C GLN A 83 -5.52 6.86 -2.84
N TYR A 84 -4.55 7.72 -2.51
CA TYR A 84 -4.63 9.15 -2.81
C TYR A 84 -4.74 9.40 -4.32
N HIS A 85 -3.92 8.70 -5.11
CA HIS A 85 -3.98 8.78 -6.56
C HIS A 85 -5.31 8.28 -7.13
N ARG A 86 -5.89 7.21 -6.58
CA ARG A 86 -7.21 6.70 -6.96
C ARG A 86 -8.31 7.75 -6.73
N ILE A 87 -8.29 8.44 -5.59
CA ILE A 87 -9.24 9.53 -5.27
C ILE A 87 -9.03 10.71 -6.22
N ARG A 88 -7.78 11.16 -6.41
CA ARG A 88 -7.44 12.34 -7.22
C ARG A 88 -7.74 12.17 -8.71
N ARG A 89 -7.66 10.94 -9.23
CA ARG A 89 -7.83 10.66 -10.67
C ARG A 89 -9.29 10.53 -11.08
N ARG A 90 -10.25 10.50 -10.15
CA ARG A 90 -11.68 10.57 -10.48
C ARG A 90 -11.95 11.75 -11.39
N ARG A 91 -12.34 11.47 -12.64
CA ARG A 91 -12.79 12.50 -13.57
C ARG A 91 -14.23 12.90 -13.20
N PRO A 92 -14.67 14.14 -13.49
CA PRO A 92 -16.05 14.55 -13.25
C PRO A 92 -17.11 13.65 -13.92
N ASN A 93 -16.74 12.94 -14.99
CA ASN A 93 -17.61 12.05 -15.74
C ASN A 93 -17.32 10.55 -15.49
N GLU A 94 -16.48 10.23 -14.51
CA GLU A 94 -16.24 8.84 -14.12
C GLU A 94 -17.40 8.38 -13.23
N PRO A 95 -18.04 7.22 -13.52
CA PRO A 95 -19.15 6.74 -12.72
C PRO A 95 -18.73 6.62 -11.25
N GLU A 96 -19.64 6.95 -10.34
CA GLU A 96 -19.43 6.74 -8.92
C GLU A 96 -19.06 5.26 -8.67
N PRO A 97 -18.02 4.97 -7.88
CA PRO A 97 -17.66 3.61 -7.50
C PRO A 97 -18.85 2.89 -6.90
N PHE A 98 -18.92 1.59 -7.18
CA PHE A 98 -19.98 0.74 -6.71
C PHE A 98 -20.19 0.84 -5.21
N GLU A 99 -19.13 1.02 -4.41
CA GLU A 99 -19.23 1.18 -2.96
C GLU A 99 -20.07 2.38 -2.52
N ASN A 100 -20.12 3.44 -3.33
CA ASN A 100 -20.93 4.62 -3.06
C ASN A 100 -22.37 4.47 -3.56
N LEU A 101 -22.59 3.63 -4.58
CA LEU A 101 -23.89 3.41 -5.22
C LEU A 101 -24.66 2.22 -4.60
N VAL A 102 -23.95 1.23 -4.07
CA VAL A 102 -24.49 -0.10 -3.75
C VAL A 102 -25.68 -0.03 -2.80
N LEU A 103 -25.62 0.84 -1.79
CA LEU A 103 -26.68 0.95 -0.81
C LEU A 103 -27.92 1.60 -1.43
N GLU A 104 -27.75 2.69 -2.17
CA GLU A 104 -28.86 3.39 -2.83
C GLU A 104 -29.51 2.50 -3.90
N GLU A 105 -28.71 1.86 -4.76
CA GLU A 105 -29.19 0.94 -5.79
C GLU A 105 -29.89 -0.28 -5.20
N LEU A 106 -29.35 -0.86 -4.12
CA LEU A 106 -29.98 -1.98 -3.43
C LEU A 106 -31.33 -1.57 -2.83
N LEU A 107 -31.39 -0.42 -2.15
CA LEU A 107 -32.63 0.09 -1.57
C LEU A 107 -33.67 0.39 -2.64
N GLY A 108 -33.26 0.97 -3.78
CA GLY A 108 -34.11 1.17 -4.95
C GLY A 108 -34.70 -0.14 -5.46
N ARG A 109 -33.85 -1.15 -5.71
CA ARG A 109 -34.27 -2.49 -6.16
C ARG A 109 -35.21 -3.17 -5.19
N LEU A 110 -34.99 -3.04 -3.87
CA LEU A 110 -35.85 -3.63 -2.85
C LEU A 110 -37.22 -2.92 -2.81
N LYS A 111 -37.25 -1.60 -2.98
CA LYS A 111 -38.50 -0.85 -3.09
C LYS A 111 -39.28 -1.25 -4.35
N ASP A 112 -38.62 -1.39 -5.49
CA ASP A 112 -39.23 -1.84 -6.76
C ASP A 112 -39.74 -3.28 -6.67
N ALA A 113 -39.10 -4.13 -5.86
CA ALA A 113 -39.56 -5.47 -5.53
C ALA A 113 -40.73 -5.50 -4.51
N GLY A 114 -41.21 -4.34 -4.05
CA GLY A 114 -42.37 -4.21 -3.17
C GLY A 114 -42.07 -4.21 -1.68
N HIS A 115 -40.81 -4.11 -1.25
CA HIS A 115 -40.48 -4.01 0.16
C HIS A 115 -40.79 -2.61 0.73
N ALA A 116 -41.58 -2.57 1.81
CA ALA A 116 -41.97 -1.32 2.44
C ALA A 116 -40.78 -0.61 3.12
N PRO A 117 -40.64 0.72 2.99
CA PRO A 117 -39.53 1.47 3.60
C PRO A 117 -39.37 1.23 5.11
N GLY A 118 -40.49 1.13 5.85
CA GLY A 118 -40.46 0.87 7.29
C GLY A 118 -40.04 -0.57 7.67
N GLN A 119 -40.13 -1.53 6.76
CA GLN A 119 -39.57 -2.87 6.95
C GLN A 119 -38.06 -2.86 6.74
N LEU A 120 -37.60 -2.19 5.67
CA LEU A 120 -36.18 -2.04 5.35
C LEU A 120 -35.43 -1.29 6.46
N ALA A 121 -35.97 -0.17 6.95
CA ALA A 121 -35.38 0.58 8.05
C ALA A 121 -35.22 -0.24 9.34
N ARG A 122 -36.23 -1.08 9.67
CA ARG A 122 -36.16 -1.97 10.84
C ARG A 122 -35.11 -3.07 10.69
N GLN A 123 -34.92 -3.62 9.49
CA GLN A 123 -33.88 -4.60 9.24
C GLN A 123 -32.48 -3.99 9.31
N LEU A 124 -32.30 -2.79 8.74
CA LEU A 124 -31.02 -2.07 8.81
C LEU A 124 -30.68 -1.64 10.25
N ALA A 125 -31.66 -1.23 11.04
CA ALA A 125 -31.47 -0.84 12.44
C ALA A 125 -31.08 -2.02 13.35
N GLY A 126 -31.21 -3.26 12.88
CA GLY A 126 -30.83 -4.47 13.60
C GLY A 126 -29.47 -5.06 13.19
N LEU A 127 -28.76 -4.44 12.25
CA LEU A 127 -27.38 -4.78 11.88
C LEU A 127 -26.38 -4.03 12.80
#